data_AF-A0A517U3Z1-F1
#
_entry.id   AF-A0A517U3Z1-F1
#
_cell.length_a   1.000
_cell.length_b   1.000
_cell.length_c   1.000
_cell.angle_alpha   90.00
_cell.angle_beta   90.00
_cell.angle_gamma   90.00
#
_symmetry.space_group_name_H-M   'P 1'
#
loop_
_entity.id
_entity.type
_entity.pdbx_description
1 polymer ?
#
loop_
_entity_poly.entity_id
_entity_poly.type
_entity_poly.pdbx_seq_one_letter_code
_entity_poly.pdbx_strand_id
1 'polypeptide(L)'
;MDSSSCTSRLSFRLAIITIVGLALLPGCVRRRLMVRSNPPGAMVYVDNQPIGTTPCATNFIYYGTREIRLVKPGYETLTINQPIPAPWYQLPPIDFFAENVLPNEIHDFRTVSFNLQPQVIVPTDELIQRGQQLRAATQQGAVVPAGATVPAIGPAAAPAPVIGPPTMAAPAFNAPVGPALVPGTTLAPEAVPPGVIVPPSNGTGVLPPGGRALEPLPMVQ
;
A
#
# COMPACT_ATOMS: atom_id res chain seq x y z
N MET A 1 29.73 -47.13 -54.93
CA MET A 1 28.86 -46.99 -53.75
C MET A 1 29.81 -46.86 -52.56
N ASP A 2 30.05 -45.74 -51.87
CA ASP A 2 29.11 -44.88 -51.15
C ASP A 2 29.79 -43.55 -50.68
N SER A 3 30.30 -42.72 -51.59
CA SER A 3 30.88 -41.40 -51.20
C SER A 3 29.81 -40.39 -50.76
N SER A 4 28.59 -40.51 -51.29
CA SER A 4 27.47 -39.56 -51.07
C SER A 4 26.85 -39.68 -49.67
N SER A 5 27.01 -40.85 -49.05
CA SER A 5 26.47 -41.19 -47.73
C SER A 5 27.28 -40.56 -46.58
N CYS A 6 28.57 -40.32 -46.82
CA CYS A 6 29.49 -39.75 -45.83
C CYS A 6 29.34 -38.22 -45.72
N THR A 7 29.18 -37.53 -46.85
CA THR A 7 28.99 -36.07 -46.90
C THR A 7 27.64 -35.64 -46.35
N SER A 8 26.56 -36.41 -46.58
CA SER A 8 25.22 -36.15 -46.04
C SER A 8 25.15 -36.25 -44.52
N ARG A 9 25.84 -37.21 -43.90
CA ARG A 9 25.89 -37.34 -42.43
C ARG A 9 26.76 -36.28 -41.77
N LEU A 10 27.81 -35.81 -42.45
CA LEU A 10 28.66 -34.73 -41.95
C LEU A 10 27.96 -33.37 -42.01
N SER A 11 27.25 -33.06 -43.10
CA SER A 11 26.46 -31.83 -43.23
C SER A 11 25.28 -31.79 -42.25
N PHE A 12 24.61 -32.92 -42.01
CA PHE A 12 23.55 -33.02 -41.01
C PHE A 12 24.07 -32.79 -39.58
N ARG A 13 25.26 -33.31 -39.24
CA ARG A 13 25.89 -33.07 -37.93
C ARG A 13 26.31 -31.61 -37.74
N LEU A 14 26.87 -30.98 -38.77
CA LEU A 14 27.21 -29.55 -38.74
C LEU A 14 25.96 -28.68 -38.59
N ALA A 15 24.86 -29.01 -39.28
CA ALA A 15 23.58 -28.31 -39.15
C ALA A 15 22.97 -28.44 -37.74
N ILE A 16 23.08 -29.62 -37.10
CA ILE A 16 22.64 -29.80 -35.71
C ILE A 16 23.51 -28.98 -34.75
N ILE A 17 24.84 -28.98 -34.92
CA ILE A 17 25.76 -28.23 -34.05
C ILE A 17 25.52 -26.71 -34.19
N THR A 18 25.24 -26.20 -35.39
CA THR A 18 24.92 -24.77 -35.57
C THR A 18 23.55 -24.41 -35.02
N ILE A 19 22.53 -25.25 -35.16
CA ILE A 19 21.21 -25.04 -34.54
C ILE A 19 21.31 -25.07 -33.02
N VAL A 20 22.05 -26.04 -32.45
CA VAL A 20 22.31 -26.12 -31.01
C VAL A 20 23.11 -24.90 -30.54
N GLY A 21 24.17 -24.52 -31.24
CA GLY A 21 24.97 -23.34 -30.92
C GLY A 21 24.17 -22.03 -30.97
N LEU A 22 23.23 -21.91 -31.92
CA LEU A 22 22.32 -20.76 -32.04
C LEU A 22 21.24 -20.75 -30.94
N ALA A 23 20.77 -21.93 -30.53
CA ALA A 23 19.82 -22.11 -29.42
C ALA A 23 20.47 -21.93 -28.03
N LEU A 24 21.81 -21.88 -27.93
CA LEU A 24 22.53 -21.59 -26.69
C LEU A 24 22.77 -20.08 -26.47
N LEU A 25 22.39 -19.20 -27.41
CA LEU A 25 22.37 -17.76 -27.09
C LEU A 25 21.19 -17.48 -26.15
N PRO A 26 21.41 -16.81 -25.01
CA PRO A 26 20.35 -16.53 -24.06
C PRO A 26 19.33 -15.58 -24.70
N GLY A 27 18.11 -16.06 -24.95
CA GLY A 27 16.97 -15.19 -25.20
C GLY A 27 16.70 -14.36 -23.95
N CYS A 28 16.69 -13.03 -24.09
CA CYS A 28 16.38 -12.12 -23.00
C CYS A 28 15.00 -11.50 -23.25
N VAL A 29 14.06 -11.69 -22.33
CA VAL A 29 12.76 -11.02 -22.36
C VAL A 29 12.81 -9.85 -21.37
N ARG A 30 12.64 -8.63 -21.87
CA ARG A 30 12.56 -7.43 -21.03
C ARG A 30 11.11 -6.95 -20.95
N ARG A 31 10.60 -6.87 -19.72
CA ARG A 31 9.22 -6.48 -19.42
C ARG A 31 9.23 -5.18 -18.63
N ARG A 32 8.50 -4.17 -19.08
CA ARG A 32 8.43 -2.85 -18.43
C ARG A 32 7.00 -2.33 -18.39
N LEU A 33 6.56 -1.95 -17.19
CA LEU A 33 5.28 -1.32 -16.91
C LEU A 33 5.50 0.17 -16.61
N MET A 34 4.87 1.04 -17.39
CA MET A 34 4.86 2.48 -17.19
C MET A 34 3.57 2.89 -16.50
N VAL A 35 3.68 3.47 -15.31
CA VAL A 35 2.56 3.96 -14.51
C VAL A 35 2.48 5.47 -14.62
N ARG A 36 1.32 5.96 -15.07
CA ARG A 36 1.00 7.39 -15.17
C ARG A 36 -0.20 7.71 -14.29
N SER A 37 -0.19 8.88 -13.67
CA SER A 37 -1.36 9.40 -12.96
C SER A 37 -1.71 10.81 -13.43
N ASN A 38 -2.99 11.14 -13.31
CA ASN A 38 -3.50 12.49 -13.46
C ASN A 38 -4.21 12.90 -12.15
N PRO A 39 -3.71 13.90 -11.41
CA PRO A 39 -2.48 14.67 -11.67
C PRO A 39 -1.17 13.86 -11.49
N PRO A 40 -0.04 14.35 -12.06
CA PRO A 40 1.27 13.73 -11.89
C PRO A 40 1.83 13.94 -10.46
N GLY A 41 2.91 13.23 -10.12
CA GLY A 41 3.58 13.35 -8.81
C GLY A 41 2.96 12.50 -7.69
N ALA A 42 2.20 11.46 -8.03
CA ALA A 42 1.69 10.50 -7.05
C ALA A 42 2.76 9.44 -6.72
N MET A 43 2.89 9.06 -5.46
CA MET A 43 3.74 7.94 -5.03
C MET A 43 3.09 6.61 -5.44
N VAL A 44 3.81 5.79 -6.19
CA VAL A 44 3.35 4.50 -6.70
C VAL A 44 3.93 3.36 -5.89
N TYR A 45 3.05 2.45 -5.49
CA TYR A 45 3.39 1.16 -4.91
C TYR A 45 2.89 0.08 -5.86
N VAL A 46 3.73 -0.91 -6.15
CA VAL A 46 3.38 -2.11 -6.91
C VAL A 46 3.62 -3.30 -6.00
N ASP A 47 2.59 -4.10 -5.75
CA ASP A 47 2.62 -5.24 -4.84
C ASP A 47 3.22 -4.86 -3.46
N ASN A 48 2.71 -3.74 -2.92
CA ASN A 48 3.13 -3.12 -1.65
C ASN A 48 4.59 -2.59 -1.62
N GLN A 49 5.34 -2.70 -2.71
CA GLN A 49 6.70 -2.17 -2.81
C GLN A 49 6.70 -0.73 -3.40
N PRO A 50 7.37 0.25 -2.75
CA PRO A 50 7.48 1.60 -3.29
C PRO A 50 8.38 1.61 -4.53
N ILE A 51 7.87 2.18 -5.63
CA ILE A 51 8.62 2.31 -6.89
C ILE A 51 9.15 3.73 -7.06
N GLY A 52 8.30 4.74 -6.83
CA GLY A 52 8.64 6.15 -7.02
C GLY A 52 7.44 7.00 -7.36
N THR A 53 7.69 8.22 -7.84
CA THR A 53 6.64 9.19 -8.21
C THR A 53 6.24 9.10 -9.68
N THR A 54 4.96 9.24 -10.00
CA THR A 54 4.46 9.26 -11.38
C THR A 54 4.93 10.49 -12.15
N PRO A 55 5.23 10.36 -13.46
CA PRO A 55 5.29 9.12 -14.24
C PRO A 55 6.53 8.28 -13.92
N CYS A 56 6.35 7.00 -13.60
CA CYS A 56 7.44 6.07 -13.30
C CYS A 56 7.34 4.80 -14.14
N ALA A 57 8.48 4.16 -14.42
CA ALA A 57 8.53 2.86 -15.08
C ALA A 57 9.18 1.83 -14.15
N THR A 58 8.59 0.64 -14.07
CA THR A 58 9.11 -0.48 -13.30
C THR A 58 9.21 -1.73 -14.16
N ASN A 59 10.20 -2.57 -13.89
CA ASN A 59 10.30 -3.87 -14.54
C ASN A 59 9.49 -4.89 -13.74
N PHE A 60 8.84 -5.83 -14.43
CA PHE A 60 8.08 -6.90 -13.78
C PHE A 60 8.48 -8.25 -14.35
N ILE A 61 8.44 -9.30 -13.53
CA ILE A 61 8.88 -10.64 -13.97
C ILE A 61 7.68 -11.48 -14.41
N TYR A 62 6.64 -11.55 -13.58
CA TYR A 62 5.50 -12.43 -13.80
C TYR A 62 4.28 -11.68 -14.35
N TYR A 63 3.61 -12.30 -15.33
CA TYR A 63 2.27 -11.93 -15.77
C TYR A 63 1.22 -12.34 -14.74
N GLY A 64 0.08 -11.67 -14.75
CA GLY A 64 -0.99 -11.87 -13.78
C GLY A 64 -1.58 -10.54 -13.30
N THR A 65 -2.36 -10.60 -12.23
CA THR A 65 -2.93 -9.41 -11.59
C THR A 65 -1.95 -8.86 -10.57
N ARG A 66 -1.68 -7.55 -10.63
CA ARG A 66 -0.82 -6.86 -9.66
C ARG A 66 -1.57 -5.74 -8.96
N GLU A 67 -1.29 -5.56 -7.68
CA GLU A 67 -1.88 -4.48 -6.90
C GLU A 67 -1.08 -3.20 -7.16
N ILE A 68 -1.72 -2.20 -7.76
CA ILE A 68 -1.14 -0.88 -7.98
C ILE A 68 -1.85 0.08 -7.02
N ARG A 69 -1.08 0.67 -6.11
CA ARG A 69 -1.57 1.66 -5.17
C ARG A 69 -0.91 3.01 -5.42
N LEU A 70 -1.71 4.03 -5.65
CA LEU A 70 -1.27 5.41 -5.88
C LEU A 70 -1.68 6.28 -4.69
N VAL A 71 -0.70 6.97 -4.12
CA VAL A 71 -0.89 7.88 -2.98
C VAL A 71 -0.44 9.27 -3.38
N LYS A 72 -1.33 10.26 -3.26
CA LYS A 72 -1.00 11.66 -3.49
C LYS A 72 -1.67 12.55 -2.45
N PRO A 73 -0.96 13.51 -1.83
CA PRO A 73 -1.56 14.43 -0.87
C PRO A 73 -2.72 15.23 -1.47
N GLY A 74 -3.84 15.32 -0.74
CA GLY A 74 -5.06 15.99 -1.19
C GLY A 74 -5.91 15.19 -2.19
N TYR A 75 -5.55 13.93 -2.44
CA TYR A 75 -6.27 13.01 -3.32
C TYR A 75 -6.56 11.70 -2.59
N GLU A 76 -7.64 11.05 -2.98
CA GLU A 76 -7.99 9.72 -2.48
C GLU A 76 -6.93 8.69 -2.87
N THR A 77 -6.57 7.80 -1.94
CA THR A 77 -5.65 6.69 -2.22
C THR A 77 -6.35 5.70 -3.12
N LEU A 78 -5.79 5.47 -4.30
CA LEU A 78 -6.36 4.57 -5.29
C LEU A 78 -5.60 3.24 -5.26
N THR A 79 -6.28 2.16 -4.86
CA THR A 79 -5.76 0.79 -4.93
C THR A 79 -6.53 0.01 -5.98
N ILE A 80 -5.87 -0.40 -7.05
CA ILE A 80 -6.49 -1.15 -8.15
C ILE A 80 -5.67 -2.41 -8.43
N ASN A 81 -6.38 -3.53 -8.58
CA ASN A 81 -5.84 -4.78 -9.07
C ASN A 81 -5.80 -4.75 -10.60
N GLN A 82 -4.65 -4.42 -11.17
CA GLN A 82 -4.46 -4.31 -12.61
C GLN A 82 -4.09 -5.67 -13.21
N PRO A 83 -4.94 -6.27 -14.06
CA PRO A 83 -4.58 -7.48 -14.79
C PRO A 83 -3.55 -7.16 -15.88
N ILE A 84 -2.49 -7.95 -15.92
CA ILE A 84 -1.43 -7.94 -16.94
C ILE A 84 -1.41 -9.33 -17.59
N PRO A 85 -2.25 -9.59 -18.62
CA PRO A 85 -2.38 -10.92 -19.20
C PRO A 85 -1.07 -11.35 -19.88
N ALA A 86 -0.75 -12.62 -19.71
CA ALA A 86 0.37 -13.26 -20.38
C ALA A 86 0.09 -13.32 -21.90
N PRO A 87 1.07 -12.97 -22.74
CA PRO A 87 0.96 -13.17 -24.17
C PRO A 87 0.96 -14.67 -24.51
N TRP A 88 0.42 -15.02 -25.68
CA TRP A 88 0.28 -16.42 -26.12
C TRP A 88 1.60 -17.20 -26.13
N TYR A 89 2.71 -16.51 -26.38
CA TYR A 89 4.05 -17.09 -26.44
C TYR A 89 4.63 -17.42 -25.07
N GLN A 90 4.00 -17.00 -23.97
CA GLN A 90 4.46 -17.28 -22.59
C GLN A 90 3.69 -18.44 -21.93
N LEU A 91 2.85 -19.16 -22.69
CA LEU A 91 2.09 -20.30 -22.17
C LEU A 91 2.90 -21.59 -22.38
N PRO A 92 3.11 -22.43 -21.34
CA PRO A 92 3.78 -23.71 -21.53
C PRO A 92 2.95 -24.62 -22.45
N PRO A 93 3.57 -25.38 -23.37
CA PRO A 93 5.02 -25.52 -23.60
C PRO A 93 5.63 -24.53 -24.61
N ILE A 94 4.81 -23.68 -25.24
CA ILE A 94 5.23 -22.74 -26.30
C ILE A 94 6.29 -21.76 -25.78
N ASP A 95 6.19 -21.39 -24.51
CA ASP A 95 7.14 -20.55 -23.76
C ASP A 95 8.60 -20.99 -23.90
N PHE A 96 8.86 -22.30 -23.82
CA PHE A 96 10.21 -22.82 -23.95
C PHE A 96 10.81 -22.50 -25.33
N PHE A 97 10.02 -22.59 -26.40
CA PHE A 97 10.51 -22.30 -27.74
C PHE A 97 10.64 -20.80 -28.00
N ALA A 98 9.73 -19.99 -27.46
CA ALA A 98 9.78 -18.54 -27.60
C ALA A 98 11.00 -17.93 -26.91
N GLU A 99 11.41 -18.47 -25.75
CA GLU A 99 12.59 -17.97 -25.01
C GLU A 99 13.92 -18.58 -25.48
N ASN A 100 13.95 -19.85 -25.92
CA ASN A 100 15.21 -20.54 -26.25
C ASN A 100 15.56 -20.56 -27.75
N VAL A 101 14.59 -20.38 -28.65
CA VAL A 101 14.82 -20.54 -30.10
C VAL A 101 14.83 -19.20 -30.84
N LEU A 102 14.31 -18.13 -30.24
CA LEU A 102 14.32 -16.80 -30.85
C LEU A 102 15.54 -16.00 -30.35
N PRO A 103 16.55 -15.73 -31.20
CA PRO A 103 17.71 -14.94 -30.82
C PRO A 103 17.43 -13.44 -30.67
N ASN A 104 16.18 -13.00 -30.88
CA ASN A 104 15.80 -11.59 -30.83
C ASN A 104 15.25 -11.20 -29.45
N GLU A 105 15.59 -10.00 -28.96
CA GLU A 105 15.12 -9.49 -27.68
C GLU A 105 13.62 -9.16 -27.75
N ILE A 106 12.81 -9.81 -26.90
CA ILE A 106 11.38 -9.52 -26.81
C ILE A 106 11.18 -8.44 -25.75
N HIS A 107 10.64 -7.30 -26.19
CA HIS A 107 10.30 -6.18 -25.33
C HIS A 107 8.79 -6.08 -25.11
N ASP A 108 8.33 -6.26 -23.87
CA ASP A 108 6.93 -6.02 -23.49
C ASP A 108 6.86 -4.68 -22.73
N PHE A 109 6.43 -3.62 -23.42
CA PHE A 109 6.19 -2.30 -22.83
C PHE A 109 4.69 -2.04 -22.68
N ARG A 110 4.22 -1.84 -21.44
CA ARG A 110 2.81 -1.55 -21.16
C ARG A 110 2.67 -0.23 -20.43
N THR A 111 1.68 0.58 -20.80
CA THR A 111 1.38 1.85 -20.14
C THR A 111 0.01 1.78 -19.50
N VAL A 112 -0.07 2.12 -18.21
CA VAL A 112 -1.32 2.21 -17.45
C VAL A 112 -1.47 3.62 -16.89
N SER A 113 -2.67 4.18 -17.03
CA SER A 113 -2.99 5.56 -16.65
C SER A 113 -4.17 5.60 -15.69
N PHE A 114 -3.99 6.30 -14.57
CA PHE A 114 -5.00 6.42 -13.52
C PHE A 114 -5.39 7.89 -13.29
N ASN A 115 -6.68 8.15 -13.05
CA ASN A 115 -7.17 9.46 -12.63
C ASN A 115 -7.43 9.43 -11.13
N LEU A 116 -6.73 10.27 -10.37
CA LEU A 116 -6.92 10.39 -8.93
C LEU A 116 -8.07 11.35 -8.64
N GLN A 117 -8.94 10.97 -7.71
CA GLN A 117 -10.03 11.82 -7.26
C GLN A 117 -9.54 12.72 -6.11
N PRO A 118 -9.92 14.01 -6.08
CA PRO A 118 -9.61 14.89 -4.95
C PRO A 118 -10.21 14.33 -3.66
N GLN A 119 -9.46 14.42 -2.57
CA GLN A 119 -9.95 14.00 -1.25
C GLN A 119 -10.90 15.07 -0.71
N VAL A 120 -12.17 14.72 -0.52
CA VAL A 120 -13.12 15.59 0.17
C VAL A 120 -12.81 15.55 1.67
N ILE A 121 -12.16 16.59 2.18
CA ILE A 121 -12.00 16.77 3.63
C ILE A 121 -13.35 17.29 4.15
N VAL A 122 -14.14 16.41 4.76
CA VAL A 122 -15.40 16.84 5.40
C VAL A 122 -15.03 17.76 6.57
N PRO A 123 -15.49 19.02 6.59
CA PRO A 123 -15.17 19.95 7.67
C PRO A 123 -15.73 19.44 9.00
N THR A 124 -15.00 19.70 10.08
CA THR A 124 -15.34 19.19 11.43
C THR A 124 -16.73 19.62 11.88
N ASP A 125 -17.17 20.82 11.53
CA ASP A 125 -18.51 21.32 11.88
C ASP A 125 -19.63 20.48 11.27
N GLU A 126 -19.47 20.02 10.02
CA GLU A 126 -20.45 19.14 9.36
C GLU A 126 -20.49 17.77 10.04
N LEU A 127 -19.34 17.24 10.45
CA LEU A 127 -19.25 15.99 11.21
C LEU A 127 -19.91 16.12 12.59
N ILE A 128 -19.75 17.26 13.27
CA ILE A 128 -20.40 17.56 14.55
C ILE A 128 -21.91 17.66 14.38
N GLN A 129 -22.40 18.41 13.39
CA GLN A 129 -23.83 18.56 13.13
C GLN A 129 -24.48 17.23 12.78
N ARG A 130 -23.86 16.43 11.89
CA ARG A 130 -24.33 15.08 11.56
C ARG A 130 -24.37 14.19 12.79
N GLY A 131 -23.37 14.27 13.67
CA GLY A 131 -23.34 13.56 14.96
C GLY A 131 -24.45 14.00 15.93
N GLN A 132 -24.69 15.31 16.05
CA GLN A 132 -25.78 15.86 16.88
C GLN A 132 -27.16 15.43 16.36
N GLN A 133 -27.35 15.44 15.03
CA GLN A 133 -28.58 15.01 14.38
C GLN A 133 -28.88 13.53 14.63
N LEU A 134 -27.86 12.67 14.56
CA LEU A 134 -27.99 11.25 14.89
C LEU A 134 -28.39 11.05 16.36
N ARG A 135 -27.82 11.82 17.30
CA ARG A 135 -28.19 11.77 18.73
C ARG A 135 -29.64 12.20 18.96
N ALA A 136 -30.07 13.28 18.32
CA ALA A 136 -31.44 13.77 18.43
C ALA A 136 -32.45 12.75 17.87
N ALA A 137 -32.12 12.08 16.77
CA ALA A 137 -32.94 11.02 16.19
C ALA A 137 -33.11 9.83 17.14
N THR A 138 -32.04 9.39 17.83
CA THR A 138 -32.13 8.31 18.82
C THR A 138 -33.02 8.70 20.02
N GLN A 139 -32.94 9.94 20.49
CA GLN A 139 -33.79 10.43 21.59
C GLN A 139 -35.27 10.52 21.21
N GLN A 140 -35.58 10.67 19.92
CA GLN A 140 -36.95 10.70 19.38
C GLN A 140 -37.49 9.30 19.05
N GLY A 141 -36.80 8.23 19.44
CA GLY A 141 -37.23 6.85 19.21
C GLY A 141 -37.12 6.41 17.75
N ALA A 142 -36.29 7.07 16.94
CA ALA A 142 -36.03 6.63 15.57
C ALA A 142 -35.29 5.30 15.59
N VAL A 143 -36.04 4.23 15.32
CA VAL A 143 -35.57 2.86 15.19
C VAL A 143 -34.47 2.82 14.14
N VAL A 144 -33.33 2.21 14.49
CA VAL A 144 -32.24 1.91 13.57
C VAL A 144 -32.85 1.27 12.31
N PRO A 145 -32.57 1.73 11.08
CA PRO A 145 -33.16 1.13 9.90
C PRO A 145 -32.83 -0.38 9.89
N ALA A 146 -33.85 -1.20 9.71
CA ALA A 146 -33.83 -2.66 9.86
C ALA A 146 -32.89 -3.43 8.90
N GLY A 147 -31.97 -2.74 8.21
CA GLY A 147 -30.97 -3.29 7.31
C GLY A 147 -29.58 -3.48 7.92
N ALA A 148 -29.34 -3.09 9.17
CA ALA A 148 -28.10 -3.41 9.87
C ALA A 148 -28.11 -4.89 10.32
N THR A 149 -28.03 -5.82 9.37
CA THR A 149 -27.87 -7.25 9.66
C THR A 149 -26.46 -7.48 10.19
N VAL A 150 -26.33 -7.57 11.52
CA VAL A 150 -25.17 -8.19 12.16
C VAL A 150 -25.28 -9.70 11.87
N PRO A 151 -24.36 -10.34 11.12
CA PRO A 151 -24.45 -11.77 10.87
C PRO A 151 -24.22 -12.53 12.18
N ALA A 152 -25.29 -13.08 12.74
CA ALA A 152 -25.25 -13.92 13.92
C ALA A 152 -24.67 -15.29 13.54
N ILE A 153 -23.42 -15.54 13.92
CA ILE A 153 -22.89 -16.89 14.03
C ILE A 153 -23.40 -17.43 15.37
N GLY A 154 -24.39 -18.32 15.33
CA GLY A 154 -24.88 -19.03 16.51
C GLY A 154 -24.95 -20.54 16.26
N PRO A 155 -24.59 -21.39 17.23
CA PRO A 155 -24.96 -22.80 17.20
C PRO A 155 -26.27 -23.05 17.97
N ALA A 156 -27.10 -23.88 17.33
CA ALA A 156 -28.22 -24.73 17.78
C ALA A 156 -28.79 -24.68 19.23
N ALA A 157 -30.12 -24.53 19.26
CA ALA A 157 -31.13 -25.37 19.95
C ALA A 157 -31.34 -25.37 21.49
N ALA A 158 -32.45 -24.70 21.90
CA ALA A 158 -33.54 -25.10 22.83
C ALA A 158 -33.28 -25.36 24.35
N PRO A 159 -34.31 -25.34 25.25
CA PRO A 159 -35.63 -24.67 25.24
C PRO A 159 -35.88 -23.77 26.50
N ALA A 160 -36.99 -23.02 26.49
CA ALA A 160 -37.35 -21.98 27.47
C ALA A 160 -37.69 -22.45 28.90
N PRO A 161 -37.52 -21.59 29.93
CA PRO A 161 -38.29 -21.69 31.16
C PRO A 161 -39.14 -20.43 31.47
N VAL A 162 -40.40 -20.74 31.76
CA VAL A 162 -41.38 -20.22 32.73
C VAL A 162 -41.07 -18.93 33.51
N ILE A 163 -42.14 -18.12 33.55
CA ILE A 163 -42.40 -16.83 34.20
C ILE A 163 -42.02 -16.78 35.70
N GLY A 164 -41.29 -15.73 36.07
CA GLY A 164 -41.19 -15.18 37.43
C GLY A 164 -40.75 -13.71 37.37
N PRO A 165 -41.18 -12.83 38.30
CA PRO A 165 -40.77 -11.43 38.29
C PRO A 165 -39.28 -11.28 38.62
N PRO A 166 -38.53 -10.37 37.96
CA PRO A 166 -37.11 -10.24 38.21
C PRO A 166 -36.85 -9.57 39.57
N THR A 167 -36.36 -10.34 40.53
CA THR A 167 -35.60 -9.82 41.67
C THR A 167 -34.33 -9.15 41.14
N MET A 168 -34.12 -7.87 41.45
CA MET A 168 -32.88 -7.19 41.13
C MET A 168 -31.72 -7.79 41.93
N ALA A 169 -30.79 -8.43 41.24
CA ALA A 169 -29.44 -8.66 41.73
C ALA A 169 -28.48 -8.01 40.71
N ALA A 170 -27.86 -6.90 41.08
CA ALA A 170 -26.79 -6.28 40.31
C ALA A 170 -25.55 -7.21 40.34
N PRO A 171 -24.90 -7.51 39.20
CA PRO A 171 -23.65 -8.25 39.24
C PRO A 171 -22.53 -7.35 39.77
N ALA A 172 -21.79 -7.88 40.75
CA ALA A 172 -20.60 -7.26 41.31
C ALA A 172 -19.55 -7.05 40.20
N PHE A 173 -19.11 -5.80 40.05
CA PHE A 173 -17.98 -5.44 39.23
C PHE A 173 -16.69 -5.81 39.98
N ASN A 174 -16.03 -6.91 39.60
CA ASN A 174 -14.69 -7.21 40.08
C ASN A 174 -13.70 -6.26 39.39
N ALA A 175 -13.31 -5.20 40.08
CA ALA A 175 -12.21 -4.33 39.66
C ALA A 175 -10.87 -5.07 39.84
N PRO A 176 -9.92 -4.94 38.88
CA PRO A 176 -8.55 -5.40 39.12
C PRO A 176 -7.90 -4.55 40.22
N VAL A 177 -7.41 -5.22 41.26
CA VAL A 177 -6.71 -4.63 42.40
C VAL A 177 -5.37 -4.08 41.92
N GLY A 178 -5.28 -2.77 41.75
CA GLY A 178 -4.00 -2.05 41.78
C GLY A 178 -3.54 -1.87 43.23
N PRO A 179 -2.23 -1.83 43.52
CA PRO A 179 -1.74 -1.70 44.89
C PRO A 179 -2.23 -0.38 45.51
N ALA A 180 -2.82 -0.52 46.70
CA ALA A 180 -3.46 0.53 47.47
C ALA A 180 -2.47 1.63 47.89
N LEU A 181 -2.89 2.88 47.71
CA LEU A 181 -2.27 4.05 48.30
C LEU A 181 -2.53 4.05 49.81
N VAL A 182 -1.46 4.04 50.61
CA VAL A 182 -1.51 4.34 52.05
C VAL A 182 -1.59 5.86 52.26
N PRO A 183 -2.55 6.39 53.04
CA PRO A 183 -2.62 7.81 53.35
C PRO A 183 -1.87 8.16 54.63
N GLY A 184 -0.94 9.11 54.55
CA GLY A 184 -0.50 9.90 55.70
C GLY A 184 1.00 10.17 55.79
N THR A 185 1.50 11.18 55.07
CA THR A 185 2.48 12.11 55.66
C THR A 185 2.33 13.49 55.03
N THR A 186 2.05 14.45 55.90
CA THR A 186 1.82 15.87 55.69
C THR A 186 3.08 16.57 55.17
N LEU A 187 3.01 17.29 54.06
CA LEU A 187 3.69 18.59 53.83
C LEU A 187 2.90 19.39 52.78
N ALA A 188 2.83 20.70 53.00
CA ALA A 188 1.89 21.68 52.44
C ALA A 188 1.96 21.91 50.91
N PRO A 189 0.93 22.52 50.30
CA PRO A 189 1.02 23.00 48.92
C PRO A 189 1.81 24.32 48.88
N GLU A 190 2.98 24.31 48.25
CA GLU A 190 3.69 25.55 47.93
C GLU A 190 2.94 26.28 46.81
N ALA A 191 2.39 27.44 47.17
CA ALA A 191 1.66 28.32 46.28
C ALA A 191 2.63 28.94 45.26
N VAL A 192 2.39 28.72 43.97
CA VAL A 192 3.05 29.47 42.89
C VAL A 192 2.35 30.83 42.76
N PRO A 193 3.05 31.97 42.94
CA PRO A 193 2.45 33.28 42.81
C PRO A 193 2.18 33.63 41.32
N PRO A 194 1.11 34.37 41.01
CA PRO A 194 0.81 34.78 39.65
C PRO A 194 1.65 36.00 39.25
N GLY A 195 2.33 35.90 38.11
CA GLY A 195 2.85 37.07 37.41
C GLY A 195 4.30 36.96 36.96
N VAL A 196 4.56 36.28 35.84
CA VAL A 196 5.66 36.62 34.93
C VAL A 196 5.19 36.33 33.50
N ILE A 197 4.96 37.40 32.74
CA ILE A 197 4.78 37.36 31.28
C ILE A 197 6.17 37.19 30.67
N VAL A 198 6.40 36.13 29.89
CA VAL A 198 7.64 35.97 29.10
C VAL A 198 7.39 36.54 27.70
N PRO A 199 8.14 37.55 27.22
CA PRO A 199 8.02 38.07 25.86
C PRO A 199 8.78 37.18 24.85
N PRO A 200 8.47 37.25 23.54
CA PRO A 200 9.18 36.48 22.53
C PRO A 200 10.57 37.05 22.28
N SER A 201 11.61 36.28 22.57
CA SER A 201 12.99 36.64 22.25
C SER A 201 13.27 36.40 20.77
N ASN A 202 13.20 37.48 19.98
CA ASN A 202 13.91 37.60 18.70
C ASN A 202 15.42 37.64 19.00
N GLY A 203 16.18 36.63 18.56
CA GLY A 203 17.60 36.54 18.87
C GLY A 203 18.34 35.44 18.12
N THR A 204 18.87 35.82 16.97
CA THR A 204 20.27 35.61 16.56
C THR A 204 20.91 34.23 16.76
N GLY A 205 21.09 33.56 15.61
CA GLY A 205 22.05 32.52 15.27
C GLY A 205 22.98 31.96 16.34
N VAL A 206 22.84 30.65 16.58
CA VAL A 206 23.94 29.76 16.91
C VAL A 206 23.69 28.43 16.18
N LEU A 207 24.48 28.15 15.13
CA LEU A 207 24.49 26.85 14.45
C LEU A 207 25.37 25.84 15.23
N PRO A 208 25.05 24.54 15.17
CA PRO A 208 25.85 23.47 15.80
C PRO A 208 27.24 23.31 15.14
N PRO A 209 28.27 22.88 15.90
CA PRO A 209 29.65 22.83 15.42
C PRO A 209 29.86 21.61 14.51
N GLY A 210 30.15 21.82 13.22
CA GLY A 210 30.50 20.69 12.34
C GLY A 210 30.51 20.90 10.83
N GLY A 211 30.20 22.08 10.28
CA GLY A 211 30.20 22.31 8.83
C GLY A 211 31.32 23.26 8.38
N ARG A 212 32.13 22.87 7.38
CA ARG A 212 33.10 23.77 6.75
C ARG A 212 32.36 24.84 5.96
N ALA A 213 32.80 26.10 6.04
CA ALA A 213 32.25 27.19 5.24
C ALA A 213 32.54 26.94 3.75
N LEU A 214 31.51 27.07 2.89
CA LEU A 214 31.66 27.08 1.44
C LEU A 214 32.20 28.46 1.02
N GLU A 215 33.32 28.46 0.31
CA GLU A 215 33.97 29.64 -0.26
C GLU A 215 33.09 30.19 -1.41
N PRO A 216 32.81 31.51 -1.47
CA PRO A 216 31.99 32.08 -2.55
C PRO A 216 32.78 32.17 -3.87
N LEU A 217 32.12 31.76 -4.97
CA LEU A 217 32.65 31.79 -6.34
C LEU A 217 33.02 33.23 -6.77
N PRO A 218 34.11 33.43 -7.54
CA PRO A 218 34.47 34.75 -8.04
C PRO A 218 33.46 35.24 -9.08
N MET A 219 33.00 36.47 -8.88
CA MET A 219 32.16 37.20 -9.81
C MET A 219 32.98 37.53 -11.06
N VAL A 220 32.53 37.07 -12.22
CA VAL A 220 33.11 37.42 -13.52
C VAL A 220 32.67 38.84 -13.89
N GLN A 221 33.64 39.73 -14.15
CA GLN A 221 33.44 41.03 -14.81
C GLN A 221 33.36 40.84 -16.32
#